data_AF-A0AA52EIM6-F1
#
_entry.id   AF-A0AA52EIM6-F1
#
_cell.length_a   1.000
_cell.length_b   1.000
_cell.length_c   1.000
_cell.angle_alpha   90.00
_cell.angle_beta   90.00
_cell.angle_gamma   90.00
#
_symmetry.space_group_name_H-M   'P 1'
#
loop_
_entity.id
_entity.type
_entity.pdbx_description
1 polymer ?
#
loop_
_entity_poly.entity_id
_entity_poly.type
_entity_poly.pdbx_seq_one_letter_code
_entity_poly.pdbx_strand_id
1 'polypeptide(L)'
;MEFTLNNSHMLEQAIAVPCYGAENGPVLPGVKGGIFTKDMESLPSSLLYREYTSRSLKNKAITRASSGKINRIMDPYPLNESELENIAFIEGECIYGGLLFSHFGHFILESLARLWYIKKHPSLKIIWLSAHQQKTLSDYQKAILDLLGIKNEIVIVTEICRIEKLHCPDAGFLIQSKITPEQQQALYVTESKNLVSGKKVWLSRASATFGKVYNETLLEPVLKENGWLIYEPEKHSVGEQIEFLKDAEHIAGVGGSAFHLLVFIKNYQGKVSLFPRGLSLSGNYYTIAESLNLNQTEYFIPSLKWSHDQPSWRANWIWKSLDPLLKILDIPETAPQKPGTLSKPLRDFLASLEGLVDKAIEFTLQEPLISDALQVKEKFIISEGFIRRKATLKATDSFFSMSPIQFMTLLDKKTQFDALILPSYLPLEENIKVVNAVLSHMKPSSFILLEKKNDAAEKLCKFIYDFYPTLSVDRIEGLEIYLITRSPRRMFSPANNSLDRDSSEEPAYERIRCLSPAKALALLEALKH
;
A
#
# COMPACT_ATOMS: atom_id res chain seq x y z
N MET A 1 19.38 -32.39 2.87
CA MET A 1 18.71 -33.21 1.84
C MET A 1 18.52 -32.34 0.62
N GLU A 2 19.28 -32.62 -0.44
CA GLU A 2 18.97 -32.10 -1.76
C GLU A 2 17.59 -32.65 -2.16
N PHE A 3 16.68 -31.75 -2.49
CA PHE A 3 15.31 -32.09 -2.86
C PHE A 3 15.29 -32.21 -4.38
N THR A 4 15.63 -33.38 -4.90
CA THR A 4 15.42 -33.71 -6.31
C THR A 4 13.91 -33.82 -6.57
N LEU A 5 13.39 -33.01 -7.50
CA LEU A 5 12.01 -33.15 -8.01
C LEU A 5 11.89 -34.45 -8.80
N ASN A 6 11.64 -35.56 -8.10
CA ASN A 6 11.46 -36.86 -8.75
C ASN A 6 10.09 -37.50 -8.53
N ASN A 7 9.20 -36.89 -7.75
CA ASN A 7 7.94 -37.52 -7.38
C ASN A 7 6.74 -36.76 -7.96
N SER A 8 6.04 -37.42 -8.88
CA SER A 8 4.61 -37.19 -9.13
C SER A 8 3.88 -38.39 -8.59
N HIS A 9 2.90 -38.18 -7.71
CA HIS A 9 2.02 -39.25 -7.26
C HIS A 9 0.87 -39.38 -8.26
N MET A 10 0.70 -40.55 -8.86
CA MET A 10 -0.51 -40.85 -9.61
C MET A 10 -1.58 -41.39 -8.66
N LEU A 11 -2.75 -40.76 -8.64
CA LEU A 11 -3.90 -41.22 -7.89
C LEU A 11 -5.03 -41.63 -8.83
N GLU A 12 -5.60 -42.81 -8.61
CA GLU A 12 -6.85 -43.22 -9.26
C GLU A 12 -8.04 -42.84 -8.37
N GLN A 13 -9.13 -42.37 -9.00
CA GLN A 13 -10.36 -41.95 -8.32
C GLN A 13 -10.10 -40.90 -7.23
N ALA A 14 -9.20 -39.95 -7.50
CA ALA A 14 -8.81 -38.90 -6.58
C ALA A 14 -9.99 -37.98 -6.25
N ILE A 15 -10.09 -37.53 -5.01
CA ILE A 15 -11.10 -36.57 -4.58
C ILE A 15 -10.44 -35.20 -4.45
N ALA A 16 -10.95 -34.22 -5.17
CA ALA A 16 -10.50 -32.84 -5.11
C ALA A 16 -11.46 -32.01 -4.28
N VAL A 17 -10.92 -31.34 -3.25
CA VAL A 17 -11.68 -30.45 -2.36
C VAL A 17 -11.16 -29.02 -2.54
N PRO A 18 -12.01 -28.05 -2.93
CA PRO A 18 -11.58 -26.67 -3.10
C PRO A 18 -11.10 -26.05 -1.79
N CYS A 19 -10.45 -24.89 -1.90
CA CYS A 19 -9.86 -24.21 -0.75
C CYS A 19 -10.92 -23.37 -0.01
N TYR A 20 -11.28 -23.79 1.21
CA TYR A 20 -12.23 -23.11 2.10
C TYR A 20 -11.52 -22.31 3.19
N GLY A 21 -12.12 -21.20 3.62
CA GLY A 21 -11.58 -20.34 4.69
C GLY A 21 -10.57 -19.29 4.21
N ALA A 22 -10.34 -19.22 2.90
CA ALA A 22 -9.44 -18.25 2.27
C ALA A 22 -10.18 -17.02 1.72
N GLU A 23 -11.48 -16.87 1.94
CA GLU A 23 -12.34 -15.90 1.25
C GLU A 23 -11.91 -14.43 1.49
N ASN A 24 -11.34 -14.13 2.67
CA ASN A 24 -11.14 -12.76 3.14
C ASN A 24 -9.66 -12.34 3.37
N GLY A 25 -8.66 -13.14 2.98
CA GLY A 25 -7.25 -12.77 3.25
C GLY A 25 -6.19 -13.76 2.79
N PRO A 26 -4.89 -13.44 2.95
CA PRO A 26 -3.79 -14.34 2.58
C PRO A 26 -3.87 -15.64 3.37
N VAL A 27 -3.60 -16.77 2.70
CA VAL A 27 -3.83 -18.12 3.26
C VAL A 27 -3.05 -18.39 4.57
N LEU A 28 -3.83 -18.82 5.58
CA LEU A 28 -3.55 -19.41 6.92
C LEU A 28 -3.10 -18.49 8.08
N PRO A 29 -3.66 -18.72 9.31
CA PRO A 29 -4.23 -19.99 9.84
C PRO A 29 -5.76 -20.19 9.70
N GLY A 30 -6.22 -21.44 9.50
CA GLY A 30 -7.64 -21.86 9.46
C GLY A 30 -8.22 -22.33 8.11
N VAL A 31 -7.44 -22.22 7.02
CA VAL A 31 -7.83 -22.63 5.66
C VAL A 31 -7.73 -24.15 5.49
N LYS A 32 -8.68 -24.73 4.76
CA LYS A 32 -8.80 -26.17 4.54
C LYS A 32 -9.01 -26.53 3.07
N GLY A 33 -8.54 -27.69 2.63
CA GLY A 33 -8.77 -28.19 1.27
C GLY A 33 -7.77 -29.29 0.91
N GLY A 34 -7.61 -29.57 -0.39
CA GLY A 34 -6.56 -30.43 -0.90
C GLY A 34 -7.06 -31.56 -1.80
N ILE A 35 -6.15 -32.49 -2.08
CA ILE A 35 -6.43 -33.72 -2.82
C ILE A 35 -6.41 -34.90 -1.84
N PHE A 36 -7.33 -35.83 -2.04
CA PHE A 36 -7.48 -37.04 -1.23
C PHE A 36 -7.50 -38.26 -2.14
N THR A 37 -7.07 -39.41 -1.60
CA THR A 37 -7.21 -40.71 -2.26
C THR A 37 -8.69 -41.12 -2.33
N LYS A 38 -9.00 -42.17 -3.08
CA LYS A 38 -10.33 -42.78 -3.11
C LYS A 38 -10.82 -43.24 -1.74
N ASP A 39 -9.88 -43.56 -0.85
CA ASP A 39 -10.10 -44.02 0.53
C ASP A 39 -10.11 -42.83 1.52
N MET A 40 -10.27 -41.61 1.01
CA MET A 40 -10.38 -40.35 1.78
C MET A 40 -9.13 -39.96 2.57
N GLU A 41 -7.96 -40.53 2.25
CA GLU A 41 -6.70 -40.13 2.87
C GLU A 41 -6.16 -38.87 2.19
N SER A 42 -5.83 -37.83 2.97
CA SER A 42 -5.28 -36.60 2.42
C SER A 42 -3.87 -36.81 1.86
N LEU A 43 -3.60 -36.30 0.66
CA LEU A 43 -2.26 -36.28 0.08
C LEU A 43 -1.50 -35.02 0.56
N PRO A 44 -0.46 -35.15 1.41
CA PRO A 44 0.19 -33.97 2.00
C PRO A 44 0.86 -33.03 1.00
N SER A 45 1.42 -33.55 -0.10
CA SER A 45 2.03 -32.75 -1.17
C SER A 45 1.03 -31.91 -1.96
N SER A 46 -0.27 -32.21 -1.82
CA SER A 46 -1.34 -31.41 -2.42
C SER A 46 -1.75 -30.21 -1.58
N LEU A 47 -1.44 -30.22 -0.28
CA LEU A 47 -1.74 -29.13 0.64
C LEU A 47 -0.84 -27.93 0.35
N LEU A 48 -1.36 -26.72 0.57
CA LEU A 48 -0.53 -25.53 0.45
C LEU A 48 0.52 -25.53 1.57
N TYR A 49 1.77 -25.74 1.19
CA TYR A 49 2.92 -25.69 2.08
C TYR A 49 3.70 -24.39 1.86
N ARG A 50 3.87 -23.60 2.91
CA ARG A 50 4.71 -22.39 2.92
C ARG A 50 5.82 -22.55 3.96
N GLU A 51 7.05 -22.29 3.54
CA GLU A 51 8.23 -22.35 4.40
C GLU A 51 8.82 -20.95 4.56
N TYR A 52 8.54 -20.30 5.68
CA TYR A 52 9.08 -18.99 5.97
C TYR A 52 10.47 -19.14 6.57
N THR A 53 11.51 -18.85 5.79
CA THR A 53 12.85 -18.70 6.34
C THR A 53 13.01 -17.31 6.95
N SER A 54 13.26 -17.25 8.26
CA SER A 54 13.68 -16.00 8.89
C SER A 54 15.09 -15.65 8.42
N ARG A 55 15.24 -14.64 7.56
CA ARG A 55 16.57 -14.15 7.18
C ARG A 55 16.94 -12.96 8.06
N SER A 56 18.08 -13.10 8.74
CA SER A 56 18.73 -12.00 9.46
C SER A 56 19.14 -10.92 8.46
N LEU A 57 18.60 -9.71 8.61
CA LEU A 57 19.00 -8.55 7.83
C LEU A 57 20.47 -8.22 8.16
N LYS A 58 21.36 -8.22 7.16
CA LYS A 58 22.78 -7.83 7.35
C LYS A 58 22.99 -6.33 7.57
N ASN A 59 21.94 -5.50 7.55
CA ASN A 59 22.04 -4.07 7.84
C ASN A 59 21.86 -3.80 9.34
N LYS A 60 22.93 -3.28 9.97
CA LYS A 60 23.16 -3.03 11.42
C LYS A 60 22.09 -2.22 12.19
N ALA A 61 20.95 -1.85 11.60
CA ALA A 61 19.97 -0.99 12.26
C ALA A 61 18.70 -1.72 12.76
N ILE A 62 18.40 -2.94 12.30
CA ILE A 62 17.17 -3.64 12.72
C ILE A 62 17.43 -5.15 12.82
N THR A 63 18.01 -5.58 13.94
CA THR A 63 18.05 -6.99 14.33
C THR A 63 16.78 -7.34 15.11
N ARG A 64 15.73 -7.79 14.41
CA ARG A 64 14.78 -8.75 15.02
C ARG A 64 15.10 -10.12 14.45
N ALA A 65 16.08 -10.76 15.08
CA ALA A 65 16.34 -12.18 14.91
C ALA A 65 15.24 -12.95 15.63
N SER A 66 14.38 -13.63 14.87
CA SER A 66 13.79 -14.88 15.32
C SER A 66 14.36 -15.94 14.40
N SER A 67 15.49 -16.56 14.78
CA SER A 67 16.10 -17.65 14.02
C SER A 67 15.18 -18.88 14.07
N GLY A 68 14.43 -19.12 13.00
CA GLY A 68 13.61 -20.32 12.85
C GLY A 68 12.93 -20.37 11.48
N LYS A 69 12.95 -21.55 10.85
CA LYS A 69 12.02 -21.85 9.76
C LYS A 69 10.63 -22.00 10.37
N ILE A 70 9.66 -21.23 9.89
CA ILE A 70 8.26 -21.42 10.27
C ILE A 70 7.59 -22.08 9.09
N ASN A 71 7.17 -23.33 9.27
CA ASN A 71 6.39 -24.04 8.27
C ASN A 71 4.91 -23.80 8.56
N ARG A 72 4.17 -23.35 7.55
CA ARG A 72 2.71 -23.31 7.59
C ARG A 72 2.18 -24.23 6.53
N ILE A 73 1.31 -25.14 6.95
CA ILE A 73 0.66 -26.11 6.08
C ILE A 73 -0.84 -25.85 6.20
N MET A 74 -1.52 -25.87 5.07
CA MET A 74 -2.98 -25.90 5.04
C MET A 74 -3.46 -27.17 5.71
N ASP A 75 -4.46 -27.04 6.57
CA ASP A 75 -5.06 -28.22 7.19
C ASP A 75 -5.83 -29.00 6.12
N PRO A 76 -5.79 -30.34 6.16
CA PRO A 76 -6.68 -31.13 5.33
C PRO A 76 -8.15 -30.80 5.69
N TYR A 77 -9.00 -30.75 4.66
CA TYR A 77 -10.44 -30.68 4.88
C TYR A 77 -10.94 -31.97 5.57
N PRO A 78 -11.74 -31.88 6.65
CA PRO A 78 -12.29 -33.05 7.35
C PRO A 78 -13.45 -33.64 6.54
N LEU A 79 -13.09 -34.33 5.45
CA LEU A 79 -14.01 -34.92 4.49
C LEU A 79 -14.81 -36.07 5.12
N ASN A 80 -16.13 -36.09 4.90
CA ASN A 80 -17.02 -37.17 5.35
C ASN A 80 -17.64 -37.91 4.16
N GLU A 81 -18.00 -39.19 4.34
CA GLU A 81 -18.55 -40.03 3.26
C GLU A 81 -19.84 -39.45 2.65
N SER A 82 -20.70 -38.84 3.47
CA SER A 82 -21.96 -38.23 2.99
C SER A 82 -21.73 -37.05 2.04
N GLU A 83 -20.59 -36.37 2.12
CA GLU A 83 -20.22 -35.29 1.18
C GLU A 83 -19.77 -35.81 -0.18
N LEU A 84 -19.57 -37.13 -0.30
CA LEU A 84 -19.18 -37.80 -1.55
C LEU A 84 -20.38 -38.38 -2.31
N GLU A 85 -21.60 -38.24 -1.76
CA GLU A 85 -22.83 -38.60 -2.43
C GLU A 85 -23.11 -37.60 -3.56
N ASN A 86 -23.28 -38.10 -4.79
CA ASN A 86 -23.63 -37.29 -5.97
C ASN A 86 -22.65 -36.14 -6.31
N ILE A 87 -21.36 -36.31 -6.01
CA ILE A 87 -20.33 -35.35 -6.44
C ILE A 87 -20.06 -35.43 -7.93
N ALA A 88 -19.59 -34.33 -8.51
CA ALA A 88 -19.20 -34.29 -9.92
C ALA A 88 -18.04 -35.26 -10.20
N PHE A 89 -18.04 -35.84 -11.41
CA PHE A 89 -16.97 -36.72 -11.89
C PHE A 89 -16.26 -36.10 -13.09
N ILE A 90 -14.94 -36.05 -13.03
CA ILE A 90 -14.07 -35.60 -14.12
C ILE A 90 -13.39 -36.83 -14.72
N GLU A 91 -13.81 -37.17 -15.92
CA GLU A 91 -13.27 -38.28 -16.71
C GLU A 91 -11.91 -37.92 -17.34
N GLY A 92 -11.04 -38.92 -17.41
CA GLY A 92 -9.73 -38.86 -18.03
C GLY A 92 -8.58 -38.54 -17.08
N GLU A 93 -7.40 -38.43 -17.68
CA GLU A 93 -6.14 -38.21 -16.99
C GLU A 93 -5.82 -36.71 -16.87
N CYS A 94 -5.55 -36.27 -15.65
CA CYS A 94 -5.42 -34.85 -15.30
C CYS A 94 -4.16 -34.59 -14.47
N ILE A 95 -3.76 -33.33 -14.33
CA ILE A 95 -2.62 -32.87 -13.53
C ILE A 95 -3.12 -31.89 -12.46
N TYR A 96 -2.73 -32.11 -11.21
CA TYR A 96 -2.95 -31.14 -10.15
C TYR A 96 -2.03 -29.92 -10.34
N GLY A 97 -2.63 -28.75 -10.57
CA GLY A 97 -1.95 -27.49 -10.77
C GLY A 97 -1.63 -26.73 -9.47
N GLY A 98 -2.23 -27.11 -8.33
CA GLY A 98 -2.13 -26.36 -7.07
C GLY A 98 -3.41 -25.58 -6.72
N LEU A 99 -3.25 -24.54 -5.92
CA LEU A 99 -4.31 -23.57 -5.63
C LEU A 99 -4.28 -22.42 -6.65
N LEU A 100 -5.45 -22.01 -7.15
CA LEU A 100 -5.59 -20.84 -8.02
C LEU A 100 -5.81 -19.57 -7.19
N PHE A 101 -4.80 -18.70 -7.19
CA PHE A 101 -4.84 -17.41 -6.50
C PHE A 101 -5.19 -16.27 -7.46
N SER A 102 -6.11 -15.40 -7.02
CA SER A 102 -6.48 -14.19 -7.76
C SER A 102 -5.47 -13.04 -7.62
N HIS A 103 -4.64 -13.06 -6.58
CA HIS A 103 -3.59 -12.06 -6.36
C HIS A 103 -2.39 -12.30 -7.28
N PHE A 104 -2.02 -11.28 -8.07
CA PHE A 104 -1.00 -11.34 -9.12
C PHE A 104 0.30 -12.06 -8.70
N GLY A 105 0.89 -11.65 -7.57
CA GLY A 105 2.12 -12.28 -7.08
C GLY A 105 1.93 -13.74 -6.64
N HIS A 106 0.78 -14.08 -6.04
CA HIS A 106 0.54 -15.45 -5.58
C HIS A 106 0.17 -16.39 -6.74
N PHE A 107 -0.44 -15.86 -7.80
CA PHE A 107 -0.60 -16.59 -9.04
C PHE A 107 0.76 -17.01 -9.61
N ILE A 108 1.68 -16.06 -9.77
CA ILE A 108 3.01 -16.32 -10.33
C ILE A 108 3.83 -17.30 -9.45
N LEU A 109 3.80 -17.12 -8.13
CA LEU A 109 4.70 -17.86 -7.24
C LEU A 109 4.11 -19.17 -6.70
N GLU A 110 2.79 -19.33 -6.63
CA GLU A 110 2.14 -20.51 -6.04
C GLU A 110 1.23 -21.26 -7.02
N SER A 111 0.39 -20.57 -7.79
CA SER A 111 -0.49 -21.24 -8.77
C SER A 111 0.29 -21.83 -9.94
N LEU A 112 1.42 -21.23 -10.30
CA LEU A 112 2.31 -21.73 -11.35
C LEU A 112 3.41 -22.67 -10.81
N ALA A 113 3.41 -23.03 -9.52
CA ALA A 113 4.52 -23.75 -8.90
C ALA A 113 4.80 -25.16 -9.46
N ARG A 114 3.91 -25.70 -10.31
CA ARG A 114 4.00 -27.04 -10.92
C ARG A 114 4.21 -27.01 -12.44
N LEU A 115 4.57 -25.86 -13.00
CA LEU A 115 4.77 -25.70 -14.45
C LEU A 115 5.83 -26.65 -15.03
N TRP A 116 6.85 -27.01 -14.25
CA TRP A 116 7.89 -27.97 -14.65
C TRP A 116 7.34 -29.32 -15.12
N TYR A 117 6.20 -29.74 -14.55
CA TYR A 117 5.51 -30.98 -14.91
C TYR A 117 4.44 -30.72 -15.97
N ILE A 118 3.64 -29.68 -15.79
CA ILE A 118 2.55 -29.30 -16.72
C ILE A 118 3.07 -29.15 -18.16
N LYS A 119 4.19 -28.45 -18.36
CA LYS A 119 4.77 -28.24 -19.70
C LYS A 119 5.22 -29.51 -20.40
N LYS A 120 5.48 -30.60 -19.67
CA LYS A 120 5.86 -31.90 -20.24
C LYS A 120 4.64 -32.71 -20.71
N HIS A 121 3.43 -32.28 -20.35
CA HIS A 121 2.19 -33.00 -20.59
C HIS A 121 1.09 -32.07 -21.12
N PRO A 122 1.27 -31.50 -22.33
CA PRO A 122 0.38 -30.47 -22.88
C PRO A 122 -1.04 -30.95 -23.20
N SER A 123 -1.26 -32.27 -23.31
CA SER A 123 -2.56 -32.88 -23.61
C SER A 123 -3.43 -33.14 -22.38
N LEU A 124 -2.87 -33.10 -21.17
CA LEU A 124 -3.62 -33.43 -19.95
C LEU A 124 -4.36 -32.18 -19.42
N LYS A 125 -5.52 -32.37 -18.79
CA LYS A 125 -6.26 -31.27 -18.15
C LYS A 125 -5.52 -30.79 -16.90
N ILE A 126 -5.46 -29.48 -16.68
CA ILE A 126 -4.94 -28.90 -15.43
C ILE A 126 -6.11 -28.72 -14.46
N ILE A 127 -5.99 -29.33 -13.28
CA ILE A 127 -6.93 -29.19 -12.16
C ILE A 127 -6.36 -28.17 -11.19
N TRP A 128 -7.01 -27.00 -11.10
CA TRP A 128 -6.73 -26.04 -10.04
C TRP A 128 -7.85 -26.01 -9.02
N LEU A 129 -7.49 -26.03 -7.75
CA LEU A 129 -8.45 -25.81 -6.66
C LEU A 129 -8.65 -24.30 -6.49
N SER A 130 -9.89 -23.84 -6.58
CA SER A 130 -10.23 -22.43 -6.39
C SER A 130 -9.82 -21.97 -4.99
N ALA A 131 -9.01 -20.92 -4.89
CA ALA A 131 -8.88 -20.09 -3.69
C ALA A 131 -9.66 -18.78 -3.89
N HIS A 132 -10.14 -18.17 -2.80
CA HIS A 132 -10.94 -16.93 -2.84
C HIS A 132 -12.21 -17.02 -3.72
N GLN A 133 -12.81 -18.21 -3.83
CA GLN A 133 -13.98 -18.47 -4.67
C GLN A 133 -13.82 -18.06 -6.15
N GLN A 134 -12.58 -18.07 -6.65
CA GLN A 134 -12.30 -17.76 -8.06
C GLN A 134 -12.83 -18.88 -8.96
N LYS A 135 -13.85 -18.57 -9.77
CA LYS A 135 -14.48 -19.54 -10.71
C LYS A 135 -13.86 -19.55 -12.11
N THR A 136 -13.23 -18.45 -12.51
CA THR A 136 -12.68 -18.26 -13.86
C THR A 136 -11.32 -17.58 -13.80
N LEU A 137 -10.48 -17.79 -14.82
CA LEU A 137 -9.24 -17.03 -14.96
C LEU A 137 -9.53 -15.57 -15.30
N SER A 138 -8.80 -14.66 -14.64
CA SER A 138 -8.73 -13.25 -15.00
C SER A 138 -7.88 -13.04 -16.26
N ASP A 139 -7.99 -11.88 -16.89
CA ASP A 139 -7.33 -11.62 -18.17
C ASP A 139 -5.80 -11.65 -18.08
N TYR A 140 -5.22 -11.16 -16.98
CA TYR A 140 -3.77 -11.23 -16.78
C TYR A 140 -3.29 -12.68 -16.59
N GLN A 141 -4.10 -13.55 -15.95
CA GLN A 141 -3.74 -14.96 -15.77
C GLN A 141 -3.75 -15.68 -17.12
N LYS A 142 -4.78 -15.46 -17.95
CA LYS A 142 -4.82 -15.99 -19.32
C LYS A 142 -3.62 -15.51 -20.13
N ALA A 143 -3.32 -14.21 -20.10
CA ALA A 143 -2.17 -13.64 -20.80
C ALA A 143 -0.83 -14.27 -20.37
N ILE A 144 -0.63 -14.51 -19.06
CA ILE A 144 0.56 -15.19 -18.55
C ILE A 144 0.62 -16.64 -19.06
N LEU A 145 -0.50 -17.38 -19.04
CA LEU A 145 -0.52 -18.76 -19.53
C LEU A 145 -0.24 -18.85 -21.03
N ASP A 146 -0.77 -17.91 -21.82
CA ASP A 146 -0.46 -17.80 -23.25
C ASP A 146 1.03 -17.51 -23.50
N LEU A 147 1.62 -16.57 -22.76
CA LEU A 147 3.06 -16.29 -22.82
C LEU A 147 3.92 -17.50 -22.45
N LEU A 148 3.45 -18.31 -21.51
CA LEU A 148 4.11 -19.55 -21.09
C LEU A 148 3.87 -20.72 -22.05
N GLY A 149 3.03 -20.56 -23.07
CA GLY A 149 2.70 -21.60 -24.03
C GLY A 149 1.80 -22.71 -23.47
N ILE A 150 1.03 -22.43 -22.42
CA ILE A 150 0.13 -23.41 -21.80
C ILE A 150 -1.14 -23.52 -22.66
N LYS A 151 -1.32 -24.70 -23.28
CA LYS A 151 -2.47 -25.02 -24.14
C LYS A 151 -3.36 -26.13 -23.57
N ASN A 152 -3.02 -26.62 -22.38
CA ASN A 152 -3.83 -27.57 -21.64
C ASN A 152 -5.25 -27.04 -21.45
N GLU A 153 -6.24 -27.93 -21.48
CA GLU A 153 -7.58 -27.63 -20.96
C GLU A 153 -7.47 -27.34 -19.44
N ILE A 154 -8.19 -26.32 -18.98
CA ILE A 154 -8.11 -25.86 -17.59
C ILE A 154 -9.45 -26.11 -16.92
N VAL A 155 -9.41 -26.83 -15.79
CA VAL A 155 -10.57 -27.08 -14.93
C VAL A 155 -10.32 -26.42 -13.59
N ILE A 156 -11.20 -25.51 -13.22
CA ILE A 156 -11.19 -24.84 -11.91
C ILE A 156 -12.23 -25.52 -11.03
N VAL A 157 -11.77 -26.21 -10.00
CA VAL A 157 -12.61 -26.93 -9.04
C VAL A 157 -13.11 -25.95 -7.99
N THR A 158 -14.43 -25.73 -7.97
CA THR A 158 -15.11 -24.85 -7.01
C THR A 158 -15.99 -25.61 -6.01
N GLU A 159 -16.25 -26.88 -6.27
CA GLU A 159 -17.03 -27.81 -5.44
C GLU A 159 -16.30 -29.15 -5.37
N ILE A 160 -16.61 -30.00 -4.37
CA ILE A 160 -15.99 -31.32 -4.24
C ILE A 160 -16.28 -32.16 -5.49
N CYS A 161 -15.25 -32.79 -6.05
CA CYS A 161 -15.40 -33.66 -7.21
C CYS A 161 -14.45 -34.85 -7.17
N ARG A 162 -14.79 -35.91 -7.91
CA ARG A 162 -13.94 -37.07 -8.14
C ARG A 162 -13.28 -36.98 -9.52
N ILE A 163 -12.02 -37.36 -9.62
CA ILE A 163 -11.20 -37.32 -10.83
C ILE A 163 -10.68 -38.74 -11.11
N GLU A 164 -10.85 -39.22 -12.34
CA GLU A 164 -10.50 -40.60 -12.69
C GLU A 164 -9.03 -40.92 -12.45
N LYS A 165 -8.11 -40.11 -13.00
CA LYS A 165 -6.66 -40.24 -12.79
C LYS A 165 -6.03 -38.86 -12.61
N LEU A 166 -5.32 -38.65 -11.52
CA LEU A 166 -4.72 -37.36 -11.18
C LEU A 166 -3.24 -37.49 -10.84
N HIS A 167 -2.39 -36.86 -11.67
CA HIS A 167 -0.99 -36.63 -11.35
C HIS A 167 -0.83 -35.50 -10.34
N CYS A 168 -0.15 -35.77 -9.24
CA CYS A 168 0.10 -34.80 -8.18
C CYS A 168 1.61 -34.54 -8.06
N PRO A 169 2.19 -33.70 -8.94
CA PRO A 169 3.60 -33.33 -8.86
C PRO A 169 3.87 -32.41 -7.66
N ASP A 170 5.08 -32.51 -7.10
CA ASP A 170 5.54 -31.58 -6.07
C ASP A 170 5.67 -30.14 -6.59
N ALA A 171 5.49 -29.18 -5.68
CA ALA A 171 5.70 -27.77 -5.98
C ALA A 171 7.19 -27.46 -6.19
N GLY A 172 7.53 -26.98 -7.38
CA GLY A 172 8.87 -26.54 -7.75
C GLY A 172 9.23 -25.12 -7.29
N PHE A 173 8.24 -24.32 -6.86
CA PHE A 173 8.44 -23.04 -6.16
C PHE A 173 7.85 -23.16 -4.75
N LEU A 174 8.66 -22.91 -3.71
CA LEU A 174 8.21 -22.81 -2.32
C LEU A 174 8.42 -21.39 -1.80
N ILE A 175 7.32 -20.78 -1.34
CA ILE A 175 7.30 -19.41 -0.81
C ILE A 175 8.37 -19.21 0.25
N GLN A 176 9.22 -18.21 0.04
CA GLN A 176 10.30 -17.76 0.93
C GLN A 176 11.34 -18.84 1.27
N SER A 177 11.46 -19.86 0.42
CA SER A 177 12.41 -20.96 0.60
C SER A 177 13.24 -21.20 -0.66
N LYS A 178 12.67 -21.74 -1.74
CA LYS A 178 13.44 -22.19 -2.91
C LYS A 178 12.64 -22.19 -4.21
N ILE A 179 13.37 -22.14 -5.33
CA ILE A 179 12.87 -22.45 -6.68
C ILE A 179 13.79 -23.52 -7.28
N THR A 180 13.20 -24.60 -7.76
CA THR A 180 13.93 -25.71 -8.40
C THR A 180 14.37 -25.34 -9.81
N PRO A 181 15.50 -25.87 -10.33
CA PRO A 181 15.98 -25.57 -11.68
C PRO A 181 14.95 -25.87 -12.78
N GLU A 182 14.22 -26.99 -12.68
CA GLU A 182 13.19 -27.38 -13.64
C GLU A 182 12.03 -26.37 -13.64
N GLN A 183 11.64 -25.87 -12.46
CA GLN A 183 10.62 -24.84 -12.34
C GLN A 183 11.08 -23.48 -12.85
N GLN A 184 12.33 -23.09 -12.60
CA GLN A 184 12.91 -21.87 -13.17
C GLN A 184 12.86 -21.93 -14.71
N GLN A 185 13.34 -23.05 -15.28
CA GLN A 185 13.33 -23.27 -16.73
C GLN A 185 11.92 -23.27 -17.30
N ALA A 186 10.94 -23.82 -16.56
CA ALA A 186 9.54 -23.82 -16.97
C ALA A 186 8.87 -22.43 -16.88
N LEU A 187 9.36 -21.52 -16.02
CA LEU A 187 8.84 -20.17 -15.90
C LEU A 187 9.34 -19.22 -16.99
N TYR A 188 10.49 -19.47 -17.60
CA TYR A 188 11.03 -18.55 -18.61
C TYR A 188 10.08 -18.37 -19.81
N VAL A 189 9.86 -17.11 -20.17
CA VAL A 189 9.10 -16.65 -21.34
C VAL A 189 10.06 -16.08 -22.39
N THR A 190 11.09 -15.35 -21.95
CA THR A 190 12.10 -14.74 -22.83
C THR A 190 13.48 -14.88 -22.20
N GLU A 191 14.51 -14.78 -23.01
CA GLU A 191 15.86 -14.51 -22.55
C GLU A 191 16.09 -13.00 -22.43
N SER A 192 16.97 -12.60 -21.52
CA SER A 192 17.46 -11.23 -21.43
C SER A 192 18.17 -10.84 -22.73
N LYS A 193 18.02 -9.59 -23.14
CA LYS A 193 18.75 -9.01 -24.27
C LYS A 193 19.96 -8.23 -23.76
N ASN A 194 20.84 -7.81 -24.66
CA ASN A 194 21.86 -6.81 -24.35
C ASN A 194 21.21 -5.60 -23.68
N LEU A 195 21.72 -5.23 -22.50
CA LEU A 195 21.18 -4.12 -21.73
C LEU A 195 21.31 -2.84 -22.55
N VAL A 196 20.24 -2.05 -22.60
CA VAL A 196 20.24 -0.74 -23.25
C VAL A 196 20.88 0.26 -22.31
N SER A 197 22.05 0.80 -22.70
CA SER A 197 22.78 1.76 -21.88
C SER A 197 21.91 2.98 -21.55
N GLY A 198 21.84 3.36 -20.28
CA GLY A 198 21.04 4.46 -19.76
C GLY A 198 19.55 4.13 -19.55
N LYS A 199 19.08 2.92 -19.90
CA LYS A 199 17.68 2.52 -19.68
C LYS A 199 17.44 2.20 -18.21
N LYS A 200 17.13 3.23 -17.43
CA LYS A 200 16.77 3.17 -16.02
C LYS A 200 15.25 3.22 -15.86
N VAL A 201 14.66 2.24 -15.18
CA VAL A 201 13.20 2.08 -15.04
C VAL A 201 12.82 2.21 -13.57
N TRP A 202 11.88 3.10 -13.27
CA TRP A 202 11.21 3.19 -11.98
C TRP A 202 9.84 2.48 -12.05
N LEU A 203 9.69 1.36 -11.36
CA LEU A 203 8.44 0.64 -11.19
C LEU A 203 7.57 1.38 -10.17
N SER A 204 6.69 2.24 -10.67
CA SER A 204 5.78 3.06 -9.88
C SER A 204 4.63 2.26 -9.30
N ARG A 205 4.17 2.64 -8.10
CA ARG A 205 2.92 2.16 -7.50
C ARG A 205 1.84 3.23 -7.42
N ALA A 206 1.99 4.36 -8.10
CA ALA A 206 1.03 5.48 -8.04
C ALA A 206 -0.40 5.06 -8.45
N SER A 207 -0.52 4.16 -9.43
CA SER A 207 -1.79 3.58 -9.91
C SER A 207 -2.25 2.32 -9.17
N ALA A 208 -1.45 1.77 -8.25
CA ALA A 208 -1.80 0.54 -7.53
C ALA A 208 -3.05 0.72 -6.65
N THR A 209 -3.99 -0.23 -6.63
CA THR A 209 -5.21 -0.09 -5.80
C THR A 209 -4.93 -0.02 -4.30
N PHE A 210 -3.88 -0.69 -3.83
CA PHE A 210 -3.50 -0.75 -2.42
C PHE A 210 -1.99 -0.74 -2.22
N GLY A 211 -1.61 -0.37 -0.99
CA GLY A 211 -0.25 -0.17 -0.55
C GLY A 211 0.58 0.71 -1.47
N LYS A 212 0.02 1.88 -1.75
CA LYS A 212 0.70 3.02 -2.36
C LYS A 212 1.74 3.61 -1.42
N VAL A 213 2.70 4.34 -1.96
CA VAL A 213 3.56 5.25 -1.20
C VAL A 213 3.20 6.68 -1.59
N TYR A 214 2.61 7.46 -0.67
CA TYR A 214 1.99 8.74 -1.05
C TYR A 214 2.98 9.75 -1.67
N ASN A 215 4.17 9.88 -1.09
CA ASN A 215 5.19 10.79 -1.56
C ASN A 215 6.07 10.21 -2.69
N GLU A 216 5.75 9.03 -3.22
CA GLU A 216 6.34 8.54 -4.48
C GLU A 216 6.03 9.48 -5.65
N THR A 217 4.83 10.05 -5.67
CA THR A 217 4.42 11.02 -6.71
C THR A 217 5.23 12.32 -6.72
N LEU A 218 5.92 12.64 -5.62
CA LEU A 218 6.85 13.78 -5.55
C LEU A 218 8.23 13.43 -6.12
N LEU A 219 8.60 12.15 -6.10
CA LEU A 219 9.86 11.62 -6.59
C LEU A 219 9.85 11.43 -8.12
N GLU A 220 8.72 10.98 -8.68
CA GLU A 220 8.59 10.66 -10.11
C GLU A 220 9.03 11.78 -11.06
N PRO A 221 8.65 13.06 -10.87
CA PRO A 221 9.12 14.14 -11.75
C PRO A 221 10.64 14.30 -11.71
N VAL A 222 11.23 14.22 -10.51
CA VAL A 222 12.69 14.35 -10.30
C VAL A 222 13.43 13.20 -10.98
N LEU A 223 12.94 11.98 -10.85
CA LEU A 223 13.51 10.81 -11.54
C LEU A 223 13.43 10.97 -13.06
N LYS A 224 12.29 11.41 -13.58
CA LYS A 224 12.08 11.62 -15.01
C LYS A 224 13.05 12.67 -15.58
N GLU A 225 13.26 13.78 -14.88
CA GLU A 225 14.24 14.81 -15.25
C GLU A 225 15.68 14.27 -15.28
N ASN A 226 15.97 13.20 -14.53
CA ASN A 226 17.28 12.56 -14.44
C ASN A 226 17.38 11.26 -15.28
N GLY A 227 16.57 11.16 -16.34
CA GLY A 227 16.66 10.09 -17.33
C GLY A 227 16.08 8.75 -16.88
N TRP A 228 15.24 8.73 -15.85
CA TRP A 228 14.48 7.53 -15.48
C TRP A 228 13.15 7.46 -16.23
N LEU A 229 12.81 6.25 -16.65
CA LEU A 229 11.51 5.91 -17.22
C LEU A 229 10.56 5.54 -16.08
N ILE A 230 9.54 6.36 -15.83
CA ILE A 230 8.49 6.03 -14.87
C ILE A 230 7.53 5.05 -15.54
N TYR A 231 7.43 3.85 -14.98
CA TYR A 231 6.64 2.76 -15.52
C TYR A 231 5.59 2.32 -14.51
N GLU A 232 4.32 2.42 -14.88
CA GLU A 232 3.17 2.03 -14.05
C GLU A 232 2.62 0.69 -14.55
N PRO A 233 3.00 -0.45 -13.94
CA PRO A 233 2.74 -1.77 -14.52
C PRO A 233 1.25 -2.05 -14.74
N GLU A 234 0.37 -1.50 -13.90
CA GLU A 234 -1.08 -1.69 -13.99
C GLU A 234 -1.70 -1.12 -15.28
N LYS A 235 -0.97 -0.29 -16.04
CA LYS A 235 -1.43 0.30 -17.31
C LYS A 235 -1.03 -0.51 -18.54
N HIS A 236 -0.30 -1.61 -18.37
CA HIS A 236 0.28 -2.38 -19.46
C HIS A 236 -0.07 -3.86 -19.35
N SER A 237 -0.17 -4.55 -20.49
CA SER A 237 -0.30 -6.00 -20.52
C SER A 237 0.97 -6.67 -19.97
N VAL A 238 0.85 -7.90 -19.46
CA VAL A 238 2.00 -8.61 -18.89
C VAL A 238 3.12 -8.83 -19.91
N GLY A 239 2.77 -9.05 -21.19
CA GLY A 239 3.76 -9.20 -22.27
C GLY A 239 4.56 -7.91 -22.51
N GLU A 240 3.88 -6.76 -22.52
CA GLU A 240 4.54 -5.44 -22.62
C GLU A 240 5.45 -5.17 -21.41
N GLN A 241 5.02 -5.55 -20.21
CA GLN A 241 5.84 -5.41 -19.00
C GLN A 241 7.13 -6.24 -19.11
N ILE A 242 7.05 -7.50 -19.53
CA ILE A 242 8.23 -8.36 -19.70
C ILE A 242 9.15 -7.81 -20.79
N GLU A 243 8.61 -7.42 -21.95
CA GLU A 243 9.41 -6.86 -23.05
C GLU A 243 10.09 -5.56 -22.63
N PHE A 244 9.42 -4.71 -21.86
CA PHE A 244 9.96 -3.44 -21.41
C PHE A 244 11.11 -3.60 -20.40
N LEU A 245 11.08 -4.65 -19.58
CA LEU A 245 12.05 -4.86 -18.50
C LEU A 245 13.28 -5.68 -18.92
N LYS A 246 13.18 -6.54 -19.94
CA LYS A 246 14.21 -7.58 -20.22
C LYS A 246 15.59 -7.10 -20.68
N ASP A 247 15.69 -5.82 -21.05
CA ASP A 247 16.89 -5.12 -21.50
C ASP A 247 17.18 -3.85 -20.68
N ALA A 248 16.48 -3.64 -19.55
CA ALA A 248 16.72 -2.50 -18.68
C ALA A 248 18.09 -2.61 -18.00
N GLU A 249 18.88 -1.54 -18.01
CA GLU A 249 20.15 -1.51 -17.30
C GLU A 249 19.94 -1.49 -15.78
N HIS A 250 18.91 -0.75 -15.33
CA HIS A 250 18.59 -0.61 -13.91
C HIS A 250 17.07 -0.57 -13.72
N ILE A 251 16.53 -1.55 -12.98
CA ILE A 251 15.14 -1.55 -12.50
C ILE A 251 15.16 -1.14 -11.04
N ALA A 252 14.44 -0.08 -10.68
CA ALA A 252 14.25 0.37 -9.32
C ALA A 252 12.77 0.58 -9.01
N GLY A 253 12.37 0.57 -7.74
CA GLY A 253 10.98 0.87 -7.40
C GLY A 253 10.54 0.38 -6.03
N VAL A 254 9.31 0.70 -5.69
CA VAL A 254 8.70 0.29 -4.43
C VAL A 254 8.38 -1.21 -4.46
N GLY A 255 8.77 -1.93 -3.40
CA GLY A 255 8.53 -3.37 -3.27
C GLY A 255 7.07 -3.76 -3.48
N GLY A 256 6.81 -4.55 -4.52
CA GLY A 256 5.51 -5.09 -4.90
C GLY A 256 5.63 -6.18 -5.97
N SER A 257 4.51 -6.82 -6.30
CA SER A 257 4.51 -8.01 -7.18
C SER A 257 4.96 -7.77 -8.61
N ALA A 258 5.10 -6.52 -9.07
CA ALA A 258 5.68 -6.20 -10.37
C ALA A 258 7.11 -6.76 -10.54
N PHE A 259 7.90 -6.79 -9.47
CA PHE A 259 9.25 -7.38 -9.50
C PHE A 259 9.25 -8.90 -9.68
N HIS A 260 8.15 -9.59 -9.37
CA HIS A 260 8.08 -11.04 -9.59
C HIS A 260 8.05 -11.39 -11.08
N LEU A 261 7.84 -10.44 -12.00
CA LEU A 261 7.95 -10.68 -13.44
C LEU A 261 9.36 -11.05 -13.90
N LEU A 262 10.39 -10.74 -13.11
CA LEU A 262 11.76 -11.14 -13.42
C LEU A 262 11.93 -12.67 -13.49
N VAL A 263 11.04 -13.46 -12.86
CA VAL A 263 11.05 -14.94 -13.00
C VAL A 263 10.80 -15.41 -14.43
N PHE A 264 10.22 -14.56 -15.28
CA PHE A 264 9.93 -14.87 -16.68
C PHE A 264 11.09 -14.52 -17.62
N ILE A 265 12.14 -13.85 -17.12
CA ILE A 265 13.29 -13.40 -17.93
C ILE A 265 14.52 -14.23 -17.54
N LYS A 266 14.95 -15.11 -18.45
CA LYS A 266 16.16 -15.90 -18.26
C LYS A 266 17.40 -15.02 -18.33
N ASN A 267 18.37 -15.25 -17.44
CA ASN A 267 19.70 -14.62 -17.45
C ASN A 267 19.71 -13.08 -17.39
N TYR A 268 18.73 -12.45 -16.72
CA TYR A 268 18.71 -10.99 -16.57
C TYR A 268 19.95 -10.46 -15.84
N GLN A 269 20.66 -9.50 -16.46
CA GLN A 269 21.94 -8.98 -15.95
C GLN A 269 21.85 -7.56 -15.35
N GLY A 270 20.73 -6.86 -15.54
CA GLY A 270 20.58 -5.48 -15.07
C GLY A 270 20.55 -5.37 -13.55
N LYS A 271 20.85 -4.17 -13.04
CA LYS A 271 20.76 -3.85 -11.61
C LYS A 271 19.30 -3.83 -11.18
N VAL A 272 18.99 -4.36 -10.00
CA VAL A 272 17.66 -4.33 -9.39
C VAL A 272 17.74 -3.64 -8.03
N SER A 273 17.02 -2.54 -7.83
CA SER A 273 17.00 -1.80 -6.56
C SER A 273 15.61 -1.75 -5.96
N LEU A 274 15.43 -2.44 -4.85
CA LEU A 274 14.15 -2.58 -4.16
C LEU A 274 14.05 -1.61 -2.99
N PHE A 275 12.93 -0.89 -2.92
CA PHE A 275 12.60 -0.02 -1.78
C PHE A 275 11.39 -0.60 -1.04
N PRO A 276 11.57 -1.35 0.05
CA PRO A 276 10.48 -1.97 0.79
C PRO A 276 9.51 -0.94 1.39
N ARG A 277 8.26 -1.36 1.56
CA ARG A 277 7.23 -0.61 2.28
C ARG A 277 7.29 -1.03 3.75
N GLY A 278 7.82 -0.17 4.61
CA GLY A 278 8.07 -0.47 6.02
C GLY A 278 9.43 -1.12 6.27
N LEU A 279 9.53 -1.84 7.40
CA LEU A 279 10.79 -2.40 7.90
C LEU A 279 11.03 -3.86 7.49
N SER A 280 10.13 -4.45 6.71
CA SER A 280 10.24 -5.84 6.27
C SER A 280 10.04 -5.97 4.77
N LEU A 281 10.78 -6.92 4.19
CA LEU A 281 10.62 -7.36 2.82
C LEU A 281 10.29 -8.86 2.82
N SER A 282 9.42 -9.30 1.91
CA SER A 282 9.10 -10.72 1.79
C SER A 282 10.36 -11.53 1.45
N GLY A 283 10.52 -12.70 2.07
CA GLY A 283 11.59 -13.64 1.74
C GLY A 283 11.69 -14.00 0.25
N ASN A 284 10.57 -13.88 -0.49
CA ASN A 284 10.46 -14.25 -1.90
C ASN A 284 11.40 -13.42 -2.78
N TYR A 285 11.65 -12.14 -2.44
CA TYR A 285 12.57 -11.30 -3.22
C TYR A 285 13.99 -11.86 -3.16
N TYR A 286 14.42 -12.36 -2.00
CA TYR A 286 15.72 -12.98 -1.85
C TYR A 286 15.78 -14.35 -2.52
N THR A 287 14.75 -15.18 -2.33
CA THR A 287 14.64 -16.48 -2.99
C THR A 287 14.73 -16.35 -4.51
N ILE A 288 14.03 -15.38 -5.11
CA ILE A 288 14.07 -15.10 -6.55
C ILE A 288 15.45 -14.58 -6.98
N ALA A 289 16.00 -13.61 -6.25
CA ALA A 289 17.29 -13.03 -6.59
C ALA A 289 18.42 -14.06 -6.57
N GLU A 290 18.47 -14.92 -5.56
CA GLU A 290 19.47 -16.00 -5.48
C GLU A 290 19.26 -17.06 -6.56
N SER A 291 18.00 -17.47 -6.77
CA SER A 291 17.64 -18.49 -7.75
C SER A 291 17.96 -18.08 -9.19
N LEU A 292 17.83 -16.78 -9.50
CA LEU A 292 18.07 -16.23 -10.84
C LEU A 292 19.41 -15.51 -10.96
N ASN A 293 20.23 -15.50 -9.89
CA ASN A 293 21.48 -14.75 -9.80
C ASN A 293 21.33 -13.26 -10.17
N LEU A 294 20.29 -12.59 -9.66
CA LEU A 294 20.02 -11.18 -9.93
C LEU A 294 21.04 -10.28 -9.20
N ASN A 295 21.48 -9.21 -9.87
CA ASN A 295 22.19 -8.09 -9.25
C ASN A 295 21.21 -7.21 -8.45
N GLN A 296 20.68 -7.75 -7.35
CA GLN A 296 19.66 -7.11 -6.53
C GLN A 296 20.25 -6.45 -5.28
N THR A 297 19.73 -5.29 -4.91
CA THR A 297 20.03 -4.62 -3.64
C THR A 297 18.75 -4.03 -3.04
N GLU A 298 18.54 -4.25 -1.75
CA GLU A 298 17.40 -3.72 -1.00
C GLU A 298 17.79 -2.52 -0.13
N TYR A 299 17.01 -1.44 -0.22
CA TYR A 299 17.23 -0.20 0.51
C TYR A 299 16.06 0.11 1.44
N PHE A 300 16.28 -0.06 2.74
CA PHE A 300 15.27 0.21 3.77
C PHE A 300 15.27 1.70 4.13
N ILE A 301 14.33 2.43 3.54
CA ILE A 301 14.11 3.84 3.85
C ILE A 301 13.08 3.95 4.98
N PRO A 302 13.35 4.73 6.04
CA PRO A 302 12.39 4.97 7.10
C PRO A 302 11.03 5.39 6.52
N SER A 303 10.00 4.63 6.83
CA SER A 303 8.65 4.84 6.32
C SER A 303 7.63 4.64 7.42
N LEU A 304 6.46 5.24 7.23
CA LEU A 304 5.34 5.19 8.14
C LEU A 304 4.14 4.55 7.45
N LYS A 305 3.46 3.69 8.20
CA LYS A 305 2.21 3.07 7.75
C LYS A 305 1.11 4.13 7.85
N TRP A 306 0.51 4.46 6.72
CA TRP A 306 -0.56 5.44 6.62
C TRP A 306 -1.92 4.83 7.02
N SER A 307 -2.23 3.65 6.49
CA SER A 307 -3.51 2.97 6.74
C SER A 307 -3.39 2.04 7.95
N HIS A 308 -3.69 2.53 9.15
CA HIS A 308 -3.40 1.84 10.41
C HIS A 308 -4.16 0.52 10.59
N ASP A 309 -5.43 0.43 10.15
CA ASP A 309 -6.27 -0.76 10.32
C ASP A 309 -6.12 -1.83 9.22
N GLN A 310 -5.21 -1.62 8.27
CA GLN A 310 -4.99 -2.54 7.17
C GLN A 310 -3.78 -3.44 7.45
N PRO A 311 -3.75 -4.71 7.02
CA PRO A 311 -2.53 -5.50 7.10
C PRO A 311 -1.41 -4.86 6.27
N SER A 312 -0.14 -5.05 6.67
CA SER A 312 1.01 -4.32 6.10
C SER A 312 1.13 -4.37 4.57
N TRP A 313 0.71 -5.47 3.95
CA TRP A 313 0.75 -5.65 2.49
C TRP A 313 -0.30 -4.80 1.74
N ARG A 314 -1.42 -4.47 2.40
CA ARG A 314 -2.54 -3.66 1.87
C ARG A 314 -2.45 -2.20 2.30
N ALA A 315 -1.83 -1.94 3.45
CA ALA A 315 -1.69 -0.59 4.00
C ALA A 315 -0.91 0.33 3.07
N ASN A 316 -1.34 1.59 2.95
CA ASN A 316 -0.56 2.64 2.30
C ASN A 316 0.57 3.11 3.21
N TRP A 317 1.60 3.71 2.62
CA TRP A 317 2.82 4.12 3.30
C TRP A 317 3.26 5.52 2.88
N ILE A 318 4.19 6.08 3.63
CA ILE A 318 4.89 7.32 3.28
C ILE A 318 6.35 7.20 3.71
N TRP A 319 7.30 7.61 2.86
CA TRP A 319 8.70 7.72 3.29
C TRP A 319 8.91 8.96 4.14
N LYS A 320 9.70 8.85 5.21
CA LYS A 320 10.02 9.98 6.09
C LYS A 320 10.91 11.02 5.40
N SER A 321 11.81 10.57 4.53
CA SER A 321 12.61 11.42 3.65
C SER A 321 12.85 10.74 2.29
N LEU A 322 12.94 11.54 1.23
CA LEU A 322 13.32 11.11 -0.11
C LEU A 322 14.84 11.22 -0.35
N ASP A 323 15.58 11.97 0.46
CA ASP A 323 17.01 12.26 0.22
C ASP A 323 17.88 11.00 0.15
N PRO A 324 17.72 10.01 1.06
CA PRO A 324 18.46 8.76 0.96
C PRO A 324 18.19 8.06 -0.37
N LEU A 325 16.96 8.11 -0.86
CA LEU A 325 16.53 7.47 -2.10
C LEU A 325 17.12 8.20 -3.31
N LEU A 326 17.08 9.53 -3.34
CA LEU A 326 17.73 10.34 -4.37
C LEU A 326 19.23 10.03 -4.45
N LYS A 327 19.91 9.97 -3.31
CA LYS A 327 21.33 9.62 -3.22
C LYS A 327 21.63 8.20 -3.75
N ILE A 328 20.80 7.21 -3.40
CA ILE A 328 20.97 5.82 -3.85
C ILE A 328 20.77 5.69 -5.37
N LEU A 329 19.91 6.51 -5.94
CA LEU A 329 19.59 6.52 -7.37
C LEU A 329 20.49 7.46 -8.19
N ASP A 330 21.60 7.91 -7.58
CA ASP A 330 22.59 8.82 -8.17
C ASP A 330 21.95 10.10 -8.75
N ILE A 331 20.91 10.60 -8.09
CA ILE A 331 20.26 11.86 -8.45
C ILE A 331 21.03 13.00 -7.79
N PRO A 332 21.53 13.99 -8.57
CA PRO A 332 22.23 15.14 -8.01
C PRO A 332 21.33 15.86 -7.00
N GLU A 333 21.89 16.27 -5.86
CA GLU A 333 21.21 17.23 -5.00
C GLU A 333 20.92 18.47 -5.84
N THR A 334 19.64 18.76 -6.09
CA THR A 334 19.26 19.99 -6.76
C THR A 334 19.80 21.15 -5.92
N ALA A 335 20.65 22.00 -6.51
CA ALA A 335 21.12 23.21 -5.84
C ALA A 335 19.94 23.96 -5.22
N PRO A 336 20.07 24.51 -4.00
CA PRO A 336 18.99 25.23 -3.35
C PRO A 336 18.53 26.38 -4.26
N GLN A 337 17.33 26.27 -4.82
CA GLN A 337 16.71 27.43 -5.49
C GLN A 337 16.50 28.52 -4.44
N LYS A 338 17.00 29.73 -4.75
CA LYS A 338 16.80 30.93 -3.93
C LYS A 338 15.29 31.10 -3.64
N PRO A 339 14.89 31.40 -2.39
CA PRO A 339 13.50 31.77 -2.09
C PRO A 339 13.12 33.00 -2.93
N GLY A 340 11.96 32.99 -3.59
CA GLY A 340 11.43 34.21 -4.20
C GLY A 340 10.79 35.12 -3.13
N THR A 341 10.27 36.26 -3.56
CA THR A 341 9.69 37.32 -2.70
C THR A 341 8.16 37.28 -2.52
N LEU A 342 7.70 37.36 -1.27
CA LEU A 342 6.29 37.47 -0.88
C LEU A 342 5.47 38.48 -1.71
N SER A 343 4.31 38.04 -2.21
CA SER A 343 3.37 38.89 -2.96
C SER A 343 2.78 39.99 -2.07
N LYS A 344 2.72 41.22 -2.58
CA LYS A 344 2.20 42.44 -1.91
C LYS A 344 0.89 42.22 -1.11
N PRO A 345 -0.13 41.48 -1.61
CA PRO A 345 -1.38 41.30 -0.88
C PRO A 345 -1.26 40.55 0.46
N LEU A 346 -0.22 39.71 0.64
CA LEU A 346 -0.03 38.94 1.88
C LEU A 346 0.68 39.78 2.96
N ARG A 347 1.53 40.72 2.55
CA ARG A 347 2.13 41.71 3.45
C ARG A 347 1.08 42.64 4.02
N ASP A 348 0.16 43.10 3.17
CA ASP A 348 -0.95 43.99 3.59
C ASP A 348 -1.92 43.30 4.56
N PHE A 349 -2.11 41.98 4.45
CA PHE A 349 -2.94 41.17 5.36
C PHE A 349 -2.33 41.06 6.77
N LEU A 350 -1.03 40.78 6.88
CA LEU A 350 -0.36 40.66 8.18
C LEU A 350 -0.37 41.98 8.95
N ALA A 351 -0.17 43.12 8.26
CA ALA A 351 -0.27 44.45 8.86
C ALA A 351 -1.68 44.81 9.38
N SER A 352 -2.74 44.21 8.80
CA SER A 352 -4.12 44.45 9.24
C SER A 352 -4.50 43.73 10.54
N LEU A 353 -3.71 42.74 10.97
CA LEU A 353 -3.97 41.94 12.17
C LEU A 353 -3.51 42.62 13.47
N GLU A 354 -2.52 43.52 13.40
CA GLU A 354 -1.97 44.25 14.57
C GLU A 354 -2.94 45.29 15.17
N GLY A 355 -3.90 45.81 14.40
CA GLY A 355 -4.80 46.88 14.85
C GLY A 355 -6.09 46.46 15.56
N LEU A 356 -6.35 45.16 15.73
CA LEU A 356 -7.67 44.61 16.09
C LEU A 356 -7.80 44.09 17.54
N VAL A 357 -6.83 44.35 18.42
CA VAL A 357 -6.78 43.77 19.79
C VAL A 357 -7.64 44.52 20.83
N ASP A 358 -8.19 45.71 20.51
CA ASP A 358 -8.60 46.66 21.56
C ASP A 358 -10.10 46.83 21.91
N LYS A 359 -11.07 46.04 21.41
CA LYS A 359 -12.50 46.28 21.77
C LYS A 359 -13.37 45.03 21.96
N ALA A 360 -14.00 44.90 23.13
CA ALA A 360 -14.93 43.82 23.52
C ALA A 360 -16.29 44.36 24.01
N ILE A 361 -17.43 43.80 23.56
CA ILE A 361 -18.78 44.00 24.14
C ILE A 361 -19.64 42.72 24.02
N GLU A 362 -20.41 42.40 25.06
CA GLU A 362 -21.29 41.22 25.29
C GLU A 362 -22.70 41.30 24.67
N PHE A 363 -23.40 40.17 24.45
CA PHE A 363 -24.83 39.95 24.79
C PHE A 363 -25.39 38.53 24.45
N THR A 364 -26.29 38.06 25.33
CA THR A 364 -26.91 36.73 25.57
C THR A 364 -27.92 36.20 24.51
N LEU A 365 -28.36 34.94 24.69
CA LEU A 365 -28.92 33.95 23.74
C LEU A 365 -30.35 33.47 24.09
N GLN A 366 -31.07 32.92 23.09
CA GLN A 366 -32.09 31.86 23.23
C GLN A 366 -32.03 30.88 22.02
N GLU A 367 -32.35 29.61 22.28
CA GLU A 367 -32.35 28.39 21.42
C GLU A 367 -33.77 27.74 21.48
N PRO A 368 -34.12 26.61 20.80
CA PRO A 368 -33.38 25.73 19.86
C PRO A 368 -34.18 25.26 18.60
N LEU A 369 -33.54 24.53 17.66
CA LEU A 369 -33.93 23.16 17.19
C LEU A 369 -33.21 22.71 15.89
N ILE A 370 -32.88 21.41 15.87
CA ILE A 370 -32.35 20.59 14.77
C ILE A 370 -33.50 20.16 13.85
N SER A 371 -33.30 20.14 12.52
CA SER A 371 -34.11 19.30 11.62
C SER A 371 -33.36 18.86 10.36
N ASP A 372 -33.80 17.71 9.85
CA ASP A 372 -33.27 16.89 8.76
C ASP A 372 -33.12 17.56 7.39
N ALA A 373 -32.07 17.16 6.67
CA ALA A 373 -31.91 17.04 5.20
C ALA A 373 -30.47 17.39 4.78
N LEU A 374 -29.58 16.40 4.76
CA LEU A 374 -28.24 16.54 4.19
C LEU A 374 -28.32 16.55 2.65
N GLN A 375 -28.61 17.73 2.10
CA GLN A 375 -28.27 18.08 0.72
C GLN A 375 -27.75 19.51 0.66
N VAL A 376 -26.45 19.72 0.91
CA VAL A 376 -25.80 21.00 0.57
C VAL A 376 -24.38 20.78 0.03
N LYS A 377 -24.13 21.43 -1.11
CA LYS A 377 -22.83 21.63 -1.74
C LYS A 377 -22.14 22.87 -1.12
N GLU A 378 -20.86 22.70 -0.80
CA GLU A 378 -19.83 23.69 -0.42
C GLU A 378 -19.60 24.06 1.07
N LYS A 379 -18.30 23.95 1.42
CA LYS A 379 -17.48 24.49 2.53
C LYS A 379 -17.97 24.31 3.97
N PHE A 380 -17.39 23.32 4.64
CA PHE A 380 -17.72 22.92 6.01
C PHE A 380 -16.66 23.44 7.00
N ILE A 381 -17.14 23.99 8.11
CA ILE A 381 -16.40 24.23 9.36
C ILE A 381 -17.04 23.34 10.41
N ILE A 382 -16.24 22.50 11.07
CA ILE A 382 -16.72 21.52 12.04
C ILE A 382 -16.01 21.73 13.37
N SER A 383 -16.77 21.86 14.45
CA SER A 383 -16.25 22.07 15.80
C SER A 383 -17.05 21.26 16.83
N GLU A 384 -16.40 20.81 17.90
CA GLU A 384 -17.08 20.50 19.16
C GLU A 384 -16.66 21.56 20.19
N GLY A 385 -17.62 22.31 20.74
CA GLY A 385 -17.38 23.22 21.85
C GLY A 385 -17.04 24.68 21.51
N PHE A 386 -16.92 25.07 20.24
CA PHE A 386 -16.79 26.49 19.86
C PHE A 386 -18.18 27.14 19.70
N ILE A 387 -18.96 27.17 20.78
CA ILE A 387 -20.24 27.89 20.83
C ILE A 387 -20.17 28.96 21.93
N ARG A 388 -20.10 30.23 21.45
CA ARG A 388 -20.28 31.55 22.09
C ARG A 388 -18.99 32.37 22.06
N ARG A 389 -18.89 33.39 21.20
CA ARG A 389 -19.82 34.53 21.09
C ARG A 389 -20.12 34.86 19.60
N LYS A 390 -21.06 35.77 19.39
CA LYS A 390 -21.86 35.97 18.15
C LYS A 390 -21.01 36.53 16.99
N ALA A 391 -20.53 35.67 16.10
CA ALA A 391 -20.17 36.09 14.74
C ALA A 391 -21.43 36.10 13.85
N THR A 392 -21.77 37.25 13.27
CA THR A 392 -22.89 37.37 12.32
C THR A 392 -22.48 36.71 10.99
N LEU A 393 -22.88 35.46 10.78
CA LEU A 393 -22.51 34.68 9.59
C LEU A 393 -23.44 34.97 8.39
N LYS A 394 -22.88 34.95 7.18
CA LYS A 394 -23.64 35.11 5.93
C LYS A 394 -24.34 33.80 5.56
N ALA A 395 -25.51 33.90 4.92
CA ALA A 395 -26.39 32.78 4.56
C ALA A 395 -25.80 31.71 3.60
N THR A 396 -24.54 31.85 3.19
CA THR A 396 -23.85 30.95 2.24
C THR A 396 -22.87 29.98 2.89
N ASP A 397 -22.60 30.09 4.19
CA ASP A 397 -21.62 29.27 4.91
C ASP A 397 -22.34 28.19 5.74
N SER A 398 -21.96 26.92 5.55
CA SER A 398 -22.55 25.78 6.29
C SER A 398 -21.65 25.38 7.47
N PHE A 399 -22.08 25.66 8.71
CA PHE A 399 -21.38 25.31 9.94
C PHE A 399 -22.07 24.14 10.66
N PHE A 400 -21.29 23.17 11.14
CA PHE A 400 -21.82 22.04 11.90
C PHE A 400 -21.05 21.86 13.21
N SER A 401 -21.77 21.83 14.34
CA SER A 401 -21.20 21.46 15.63
C SER A 401 -21.45 19.98 15.90
N MET A 402 -20.41 19.17 16.02
CA MET A 402 -20.52 17.74 16.33
C MET A 402 -19.22 17.21 16.95
N SER A 403 -19.31 16.11 17.68
CA SER A 403 -18.14 15.49 18.29
C SER A 403 -17.19 14.90 17.25
N PRO A 404 -15.88 14.79 17.53
CA PRO A 404 -14.92 14.14 16.63
C PRO A 404 -15.34 12.69 16.29
N ILE A 405 -15.95 11.98 17.24
CA ILE A 405 -16.47 10.62 17.03
C ILE A 405 -17.65 10.64 16.07
N GLN A 406 -18.61 11.56 16.26
CA GLN A 406 -19.74 11.75 15.34
C GLN A 406 -19.24 12.12 13.94
N PHE A 407 -18.23 13.00 13.85
CA PHE A 407 -17.65 13.37 12.58
C PHE A 407 -17.01 12.18 11.87
N MET A 408 -16.21 11.37 12.57
CA MET A 408 -15.63 10.15 12.01
C MET A 408 -16.68 9.17 11.49
N THR A 409 -17.83 9.05 12.16
CA THR A 409 -18.94 8.19 11.70
C THR A 409 -19.67 8.71 10.45
N LEU A 410 -19.54 10.02 10.17
CA LEU A 410 -20.17 10.68 9.02
C LEU A 410 -19.23 10.81 7.82
N LEU A 411 -17.94 10.51 7.98
CA LEU A 411 -16.96 10.52 6.89
C LEU A 411 -17.27 9.41 5.89
N ASP A 412 -17.74 9.81 4.71
CA ASP A 412 -17.81 8.96 3.53
C ASP A 412 -16.81 9.40 2.46
N LYS A 413 -16.65 8.61 1.40
CA LYS A 413 -15.72 8.94 0.29
C LYS A 413 -16.03 10.25 -0.43
N LYS A 414 -17.21 10.86 -0.21
CA LYS A 414 -17.65 12.10 -0.85
C LYS A 414 -17.51 13.31 0.07
N THR A 415 -17.22 13.10 1.35
CA THR A 415 -17.10 14.17 2.33
C THR A 415 -15.87 15.03 2.00
N GLN A 416 -16.08 16.33 1.86
CA GLN A 416 -15.01 17.32 1.66
C GLN A 416 -15.21 18.44 2.66
N PHE A 417 -14.12 18.99 3.22
CA PHE A 417 -14.19 20.13 4.14
C PHE A 417 -13.11 21.17 3.80
N ASP A 418 -13.34 22.42 4.20
CA ASP A 418 -12.38 23.50 4.04
C ASP A 418 -11.64 23.78 5.36
N ALA A 419 -12.33 23.67 6.50
CA ALA A 419 -11.72 23.83 7.81
C ALA A 419 -12.26 22.78 8.79
N LEU A 420 -11.38 22.28 9.67
CA LEU A 420 -11.76 21.47 10.81
C LEU A 420 -11.20 22.11 12.07
N ILE A 421 -12.02 22.30 13.09
CA ILE A 421 -11.60 22.85 14.37
C ILE A 421 -11.58 21.70 15.38
N LEU A 422 -10.39 21.29 15.80
CA LEU A 422 -10.20 20.24 16.78
C LEU A 422 -10.15 20.81 18.20
N PRO A 423 -10.95 20.26 19.13
CA PRO A 423 -10.85 20.64 20.53
C PRO A 423 -9.54 20.17 21.13
N SER A 424 -8.93 20.99 21.99
CA SER A 424 -7.67 20.63 22.65
C SER A 424 -7.82 19.48 23.65
N TYR A 425 -9.00 19.27 24.23
CA TYR A 425 -9.19 18.37 25.39
C TYR A 425 -9.10 16.86 25.07
N LEU A 426 -9.05 16.46 23.80
CA LEU A 426 -8.93 15.05 23.45
C LEU A 426 -7.56 14.48 23.88
N PRO A 427 -7.50 13.24 24.38
CA PRO A 427 -6.23 12.52 24.54
C PRO A 427 -5.47 12.45 23.22
N LEU A 428 -4.13 12.38 23.28
CA LEU A 428 -3.26 12.31 22.10
C LEU A 428 -3.68 11.21 21.10
N GLU A 429 -4.04 10.03 21.60
CA GLU A 429 -4.47 8.91 20.76
C GLU A 429 -5.77 9.20 19.99
N GLU A 430 -6.75 9.84 20.62
CA GLU A 430 -8.01 10.24 19.97
C GLU A 430 -7.77 11.35 18.94
N ASN A 431 -6.93 12.32 19.27
CA ASN A 431 -6.48 13.35 18.33
C ASN A 431 -5.81 12.75 17.08
N ILE A 432 -4.94 11.75 17.26
CA ILE A 432 -4.30 11.04 16.14
C ILE A 432 -5.32 10.28 15.29
N LYS A 433 -6.33 9.64 15.90
CA LYS A 433 -7.40 8.96 15.16
C LYS A 433 -8.17 9.94 14.27
N VAL A 434 -8.55 11.08 14.84
CA VAL A 434 -9.29 12.12 14.10
C VAL A 434 -8.44 12.67 12.97
N VAL A 435 -7.19 13.08 13.24
CA VAL A 435 -6.26 13.56 12.21
C VAL A 435 -6.12 12.52 11.08
N ASN A 436 -5.89 11.24 11.40
CA ASN A 436 -5.80 10.18 10.40
C ASN A 436 -7.06 10.02 9.55
N ALA A 437 -8.25 10.06 10.18
CA ALA A 437 -9.52 9.90 9.48
C ALA A 437 -9.76 11.04 8.48
N VAL A 438 -9.48 12.28 8.90
CA VAL A 438 -9.78 13.48 8.11
C VAL A 438 -8.72 13.77 7.06
N LEU A 439 -7.49 13.27 7.26
CA LEU A 439 -6.38 13.52 6.35
C LEU A 439 -6.65 13.06 4.92
N SER A 440 -7.35 11.93 4.75
CA SER A 440 -7.71 11.42 3.42
C SER A 440 -8.78 12.26 2.70
N HIS A 441 -9.48 13.13 3.43
CA HIS A 441 -10.55 14.01 2.95
C HIS A 441 -10.10 15.48 2.81
N MET A 442 -8.88 15.82 3.26
CA MET A 442 -8.28 17.15 3.06
C MET A 442 -7.89 17.38 1.60
N LYS A 443 -8.42 18.44 1.00
CA LYS A 443 -7.91 19.03 -0.25
C LYS A 443 -6.72 19.96 0.06
N PRO A 444 -5.93 20.39 -0.94
CA PRO A 444 -4.81 21.30 -0.71
C PRO A 444 -5.19 22.61 0.01
N SER A 445 -6.43 23.08 -0.17
CA SER A 445 -6.96 24.27 0.50
C SER A 445 -7.56 23.99 1.89
N SER A 446 -7.61 22.73 2.34
CA SER A 446 -8.12 22.39 3.66
C SER A 446 -7.10 22.68 4.74
N PHE A 447 -7.57 23.11 5.91
CA PHE A 447 -6.73 23.27 7.10
C PHE A 447 -7.45 22.76 8.35
N ILE A 448 -6.66 22.48 9.39
CA ILE A 448 -7.15 22.11 10.72
C ILE A 448 -6.68 23.20 11.69
N LEU A 449 -7.59 23.74 12.48
CA LEU A 449 -7.27 24.57 13.63
C LEU A 449 -7.31 23.70 14.87
N LEU A 450 -6.26 23.76 15.68
CA LEU A 450 -6.17 23.04 16.93
C LEU A 450 -5.97 24.05 18.05
N GLU A 451 -6.88 24.07 19.02
CA GLU A 451 -6.75 24.96 20.18
C GLU A 451 -5.52 24.58 21.03
N LYS A 452 -4.75 25.58 21.45
CA LYS A 452 -3.63 25.46 22.38
C LYS A 452 -4.09 25.73 23.81
N LYS A 453 -4.97 24.88 24.36
CA LYS A 453 -5.36 24.99 25.78
C LYS A 453 -4.71 23.94 26.69
N ASN A 454 -3.96 22.97 26.13
CA ASN A 454 -3.30 21.93 26.92
C ASN A 454 -2.07 21.29 26.24
N ASP A 455 -1.35 20.50 27.03
CA ASP A 455 -0.18 19.71 26.64
C ASP A 455 -0.50 18.63 25.57
N ALA A 456 -1.74 18.17 25.47
CA ALA A 456 -2.14 17.21 24.44
C ALA A 456 -2.07 17.82 23.02
N ALA A 457 -2.42 19.11 22.87
CA ALA A 457 -2.31 19.81 21.60
C ALA A 457 -0.84 20.00 21.17
N GLU A 458 0.05 20.34 22.11
CA GLU A 458 1.49 20.45 21.85
C GLU A 458 2.10 19.10 21.46
N LYS A 459 1.74 18.03 22.19
CA LYS A 459 2.15 16.65 21.87
C LYS A 459 1.63 16.21 20.51
N LEU A 460 0.40 16.56 20.15
CA LEU A 460 -0.16 16.29 18.83
C LEU A 460 0.61 17.05 17.75
N CYS A 461 0.92 18.33 17.95
CA CYS A 461 1.70 19.12 17.01
C CYS A 461 3.09 18.55 16.79
N LYS A 462 3.77 18.14 17.87
CA LYS A 462 5.06 17.43 17.80
C LYS A 462 4.93 16.10 17.05
N PHE A 463 3.88 15.32 17.33
CA PHE A 463 3.61 14.08 16.61
C PHE A 463 3.33 14.32 15.12
N ILE A 464 2.51 15.32 14.78
CA ILE A 464 2.25 15.74 13.40
C ILE A 464 3.56 16.12 12.73
N TYR A 465 4.42 16.86 13.44
CA TYR A 465 5.72 17.28 12.97
C TYR A 465 6.64 16.11 12.65
N ASP A 466 6.74 15.13 13.54
CA ASP A 466 7.66 14.00 13.42
C ASP A 466 7.19 12.94 12.41
N PHE A 467 5.87 12.84 12.18
CA PHE A 467 5.26 11.71 11.47
C PHE A 467 4.46 12.08 10.21
N TYR A 468 4.12 13.35 9.96
CA TYR A 468 3.31 13.76 8.80
C TYR A 468 4.03 14.83 7.97
N PRO A 469 4.98 14.44 7.10
CA PRO A 469 5.80 15.38 6.32
C PRO A 469 5.01 16.18 5.28
N THR A 470 3.77 15.77 4.97
CA THR A 470 2.84 16.47 4.08
C THR A 470 2.01 17.55 4.78
N LEU A 471 2.20 17.73 6.09
CA LEU A 471 1.47 18.70 6.90
C LEU A 471 2.40 19.78 7.45
N SER A 472 2.04 21.05 7.31
CA SER A 472 2.66 22.12 8.10
C SER A 472 1.96 22.19 9.46
N VAL A 473 2.68 22.66 10.47
CA VAL A 473 2.09 23.08 11.75
C VAL A 473 2.65 24.45 12.03
N ASP A 474 1.78 25.44 12.06
CA ASP A 474 2.11 26.84 12.24
C ASP A 474 1.42 27.33 13.51
N ARG A 475 2.18 27.94 14.42
CA ARG A 475 1.62 28.55 15.63
C ARG A 475 1.16 29.96 15.29
N ILE A 476 -0.09 30.31 15.61
CA ILE A 476 -0.57 31.68 15.46
C ILE A 476 -0.39 32.39 16.80
N GLU A 477 0.67 33.20 16.91
CA GLU A 477 0.94 33.99 18.11
C GLU A 477 -0.23 34.95 18.41
N GLY A 478 -0.59 35.06 19.69
CA GLY A 478 -1.71 35.89 20.15
C GLY A 478 -3.10 35.26 20.11
N LEU A 479 -3.28 34.08 19.49
CA LEU A 479 -4.59 33.42 19.41
C LEU A 479 -4.67 32.03 20.08
N GLU A 480 -3.58 31.53 20.70
CA GLU A 480 -3.52 30.20 21.31
C GLU A 480 -4.10 29.09 20.39
N ILE A 481 -3.72 29.11 19.10
CA ILE A 481 -4.16 28.16 18.08
C ILE A 481 -2.96 27.68 17.25
N TYR A 482 -2.97 26.39 16.92
CA TYR A 482 -2.14 25.80 15.87
C TYR A 482 -2.93 25.67 14.58
N LEU A 483 -2.33 26.08 13.47
CA LEU A 483 -2.82 25.89 12.12
C LEU A 483 -2.07 24.72 11.47
N ILE A 484 -2.81 23.70 11.04
CA ILE A 484 -2.26 22.54 10.35
C ILE A 484 -2.76 22.57 8.91
N THR A 485 -1.87 22.59 7.93
CA THR A 485 -2.25 22.67 6.50
C THR A 485 -1.62 21.55 5.68
N ARG A 486 -2.23 21.21 4.53
CA ARG A 486 -1.56 20.38 3.53
C ARG A 486 -0.55 21.23 2.75
N SER A 487 0.68 21.26 3.23
CA SER A 487 1.81 21.85 2.52
C SER A 487 2.99 20.89 2.58
N PRO A 488 3.59 20.51 1.43
CA PRO A 488 4.80 19.70 1.44
C PRO A 488 5.90 20.48 2.17
N ARG A 489 6.35 19.98 3.32
CA ARG A 489 7.53 20.55 3.96
C ARG A 489 8.72 20.41 3.03
N ARG A 490 9.55 21.44 2.91
CA ARG A 490 10.99 21.19 2.65
C ARG A 490 11.51 20.47 3.88
N MET A 491 11.92 19.22 3.69
CA MET A 491 12.38 18.30 4.73
C MET A 491 13.65 18.85 5.39
N PHE A 492 13.50 19.63 6.45
CA PHE A 492 14.58 19.95 7.36
C PHE A 492 14.12 19.70 8.79
N SER A 493 14.90 18.89 9.50
CA SER A 493 14.81 18.74 10.96
C SER A 493 15.00 20.11 11.61
N PRO A 494 14.23 20.49 12.64
CA PRO A 494 14.57 21.66 13.43
C PRO A 494 15.86 21.29 14.17
N ALA A 495 16.92 22.06 13.95
CA ALA A 495 18.03 22.05 14.88
C ALA A 495 17.46 22.44 16.25
N ASN A 496 17.58 21.57 17.25
CA ASN A 496 17.28 21.80 18.68
C ASN A 496 15.91 21.42 19.26
N ASN A 497 15.08 20.56 18.64
CA ASN A 497 13.87 20.00 19.29
C ASN A 497 12.83 21.03 19.81
N SER A 498 13.02 22.32 19.50
CA SER A 498 12.13 23.43 19.85
C SER A 498 11.13 23.67 18.72
N LEU A 499 9.85 23.78 19.07
CA LEU A 499 8.81 24.32 18.17
C LEU A 499 8.82 25.86 18.18
N ASP A 500 9.53 26.49 19.10
CA ASP A 500 9.76 27.93 19.10
C ASP A 500 10.90 28.25 18.12
N ARG A 501 10.54 28.90 17.01
CA ARG A 501 11.48 29.71 16.23
C ARG A 501 11.25 31.16 16.63
N ASP A 502 12.31 31.79 17.10
CA ASP A 502 12.37 33.22 17.36
C ASP A 502 12.02 33.98 16.07
N SER A 503 11.02 34.87 16.14
CA SER A 503 10.47 35.62 15.00
C SER A 503 11.41 36.72 14.48
N SER A 504 12.63 36.80 15.01
CA SER A 504 13.65 37.80 14.65
C SER A 504 14.61 37.38 13.53
N GLU A 505 14.58 36.13 13.07
CA GLU A 505 15.38 35.67 11.92
C GLU A 505 14.48 35.24 10.74
N GLU A 506 14.02 36.24 9.96
CA GLU A 506 13.37 36.02 8.66
C GLU A 506 14.42 35.65 7.59
N PRO A 507 14.08 34.76 6.63
CA PRO A 507 13.30 35.26 5.50
C PRO A 507 12.14 34.37 5.04
N ALA A 508 10.99 35.04 4.90
CA ALA A 508 10.02 34.97 3.81
C ALA A 508 9.71 33.59 3.20
N TYR A 509 8.69 32.93 3.76
CA TYR A 509 8.08 31.72 3.19
C TYR A 509 7.12 32.07 2.05
N GLU A 510 7.52 31.70 0.84
CA GLU A 510 6.72 31.80 -0.37
C GLU A 510 5.89 30.54 -0.69
N ARG A 511 4.69 30.81 -1.24
CA ARG A 511 3.69 29.92 -1.85
C ARG A 511 2.83 29.06 -0.91
N ILE A 512 1.83 29.73 -0.31
CA ILE A 512 0.55 29.09 0.02
C ILE A 512 -0.58 29.91 -0.64
N ARG A 513 -1.06 29.44 -1.79
CA ARG A 513 -2.36 29.87 -2.34
C ARG A 513 -3.45 28.96 -1.77
N CYS A 514 -3.83 29.13 -0.51
CA CYS A 514 -4.90 28.30 0.07
C CYS A 514 -6.04 29.06 0.75
N LEU A 515 -5.95 30.38 0.94
CA LEU A 515 -7.08 31.20 1.37
C LEU A 515 -7.05 32.51 0.58
N SER A 516 -8.20 32.96 0.07
CA SER A 516 -8.32 34.39 -0.28
C SER A 516 -8.17 35.16 1.04
N PRO A 517 -7.42 36.28 1.08
CA PRO A 517 -7.25 37.09 2.29
C PRO A 517 -8.58 37.35 3.01
N ALA A 518 -9.66 37.61 2.26
CA ALA A 518 -11.01 37.79 2.78
C ALA A 518 -11.59 36.60 3.58
N LYS A 519 -11.22 35.36 3.24
CA LYS A 519 -11.71 34.14 3.91
C LYS A 519 -10.92 33.81 5.17
N ALA A 520 -9.60 34.04 5.14
CA ALA A 520 -8.77 33.93 6.33
C ALA A 520 -9.18 34.99 7.36
N LEU A 521 -9.40 36.23 6.90
CA LEU A 521 -9.84 37.34 7.74
C LEU A 521 -11.23 37.08 8.35
N ALA A 522 -12.21 36.66 7.56
CA ALA A 522 -13.56 36.36 8.07
C ALA A 522 -13.57 35.22 9.10
N LEU A 523 -12.73 34.20 8.92
CA LEU A 523 -12.61 33.09 9.86
C LEU A 523 -11.94 33.54 11.17
N LEU A 524 -10.89 34.36 11.09
CA LEU A 524 -10.20 34.91 12.26
C LEU A 524 -11.06 35.94 13.01
N GLU A 525 -11.84 36.76 12.30
CA GLU A 525 -12.84 37.67 12.89
C GLU A 525 -13.95 36.88 13.60
N ALA A 526 -14.40 35.77 13.03
CA ALA A 526 -15.37 34.89 13.67
C ALA A 526 -14.82 34.18 14.93
N LEU A 527 -13.50 33.97 15.02
CA LEU A 527 -12.84 33.39 16.19
C LEU A 527 -12.54 34.43 17.29
N LYS A 528 -12.44 35.72 16.94
CA LYS A 528 -12.24 36.84 17.89
C LYS A 528 -13.53 37.27 18.61
N HIS A 529 -14.69 36.96 18.02
CA HIS A 529 -16.01 37.35 18.52
C HIS A 529 -16.78 36.21 19.15
#